data_AF-A0A7V8WUM5-F1
#
_entry.id   AF-A0A7V8WUM5-F1
#
_cell.length_a   1.000
_cell.length_b   1.000
_cell.length_c   1.000
_cell.angle_alpha   90.00
_cell.angle_beta   90.00
_cell.angle_gamma   90.00
#
_symmetry.space_group_name_H-M   'P 1'
#
loop_
_entity.id
_entity.type
_entity.pdbx_description
1 polymer ?
#
loop_
_entity_poly.entity_id
_entity_poly.type
_entity_poly.pdbx_seq_one_letter_code
_entity_poly.pdbx_strand_id
1 'polypeptide(L)'
;MEEQSLGRQLQSARLSAGLTQQELCQRASISYSTLAKIERGAIKSPSVFTIKRLAEVLDTTLDALMGGRTLALKQKGRSKSGITFVYFDINGCLVRFFHRAFTELAREANAPADQVETAFWHYNDAVCRGEMQMDEFNRLMAEKFNKMIDWKSYYMHAVDPIPEMHELVRWASENYKVGLLSNIMPGFIDDMIKSGLLPALNYDSIVDSSRVGAIKPERKIYEVAQAQANVPAEEILLVDDSRTNIMAAEHMGWKVLWFDDFRPDESVVRVRQSLELAESIPSLPEPIQTVPNYTS
;
A
#
# COMPACT_ATOMS: atom_id res chain seq x y z
N MET A 1 -0.63 13.35 -36.54
CA MET A 1 0.09 14.34 -35.72
C MET A 1 1.08 13.57 -34.86
N GLU A 2 2.36 13.91 -34.89
CA GLU A 2 3.40 13.19 -34.14
C GLU A 2 3.14 13.28 -32.63
N GLU A 3 3.03 12.11 -32.00
CA GLU A 3 2.82 11.95 -30.56
C GLU A 3 4.05 12.48 -29.79
N GLN A 4 3.89 13.56 -29.04
CA GLN A 4 4.99 14.14 -28.26
C GLN A 4 5.17 13.35 -26.95
N SER A 5 6.37 12.82 -26.71
CA SER A 5 6.69 12.10 -25.48
C SER A 5 6.81 13.05 -24.27
N LEU A 6 6.46 12.58 -23.07
CA LEU A 6 6.60 13.28 -21.78
C LEU A 6 7.97 13.98 -21.64
N GLY A 7 9.05 13.32 -22.08
CA GLY A 7 10.39 13.89 -22.05
C GLY A 7 10.53 15.17 -22.87
N ARG A 8 9.92 15.23 -24.07
CA ARG A 8 9.94 16.44 -24.91
C ARG A 8 9.08 17.56 -24.34
N GLN A 9 7.92 17.23 -23.77
CA GLN A 9 7.04 18.22 -23.14
C GLN A 9 7.69 18.84 -21.90
N LEU A 10 8.30 18.01 -21.06
CA LEU A 10 9.05 18.47 -19.90
C LEU A 10 10.25 19.34 -20.31
N GLN A 11 11.00 18.91 -21.33
CA GLN A 11 12.10 19.69 -21.89
C GLN A 11 11.62 21.04 -22.42
N SER A 12 10.50 21.07 -23.14
CA SER A 12 9.90 22.30 -23.67
C SER A 12 9.46 23.24 -22.54
N ALA A 13 8.71 22.74 -21.56
CA ALA A 13 8.25 23.53 -20.42
C ALA A 13 9.42 24.11 -19.61
N ARG A 14 10.47 23.32 -19.39
CA ARG A 14 11.71 23.77 -18.75
C ARG A 14 12.38 24.90 -19.51
N LEU A 15 12.51 24.77 -20.84
CA LEU A 15 13.12 25.80 -21.68
C LEU A 15 12.27 27.07 -21.72
N SER A 16 10.94 26.95 -21.77
CA SER A 16 10.01 28.08 -21.68
C SER A 16 10.08 28.81 -20.33
N ALA A 17 10.36 28.09 -19.24
CA ALA A 17 10.61 28.65 -17.92
C ALA A 17 12.03 29.24 -17.76
N GLY A 18 12.88 29.16 -18.80
CA GLY A 18 14.26 29.68 -18.76
C GLY A 18 15.22 28.91 -17.85
N LEU A 19 14.90 27.66 -17.50
CA LEU A 19 15.69 26.87 -16.55
C LEU A 19 16.66 25.91 -17.23
N THR A 20 17.86 25.77 -16.68
CA THR A 20 18.75 24.65 -16.98
C THR A 20 18.26 23.36 -16.30
N GLN A 21 18.74 22.19 -16.77
CA GLN A 21 18.42 20.92 -16.10
C GLN A 21 18.88 20.90 -14.63
N GLN A 22 20.05 21.50 -14.32
CA GLN A 22 20.56 21.57 -12.96
C GLN A 22 19.68 22.43 -12.05
N GLU A 23 19.25 23.60 -12.52
CA GLU A 23 18.36 24.49 -11.75
C GLU A 23 16.99 23.86 -11.51
N LEU A 24 16.42 23.19 -12.52
CA LEU A 24 15.16 22.47 -12.34
C LEU A 24 15.32 21.32 -11.33
N CYS A 25 16.42 20.57 -11.38
CA CYS A 25 16.70 19.50 -10.43
C CYS A 25 16.84 20.01 -8.99
N GLN A 26 17.52 21.15 -8.80
CA GLN A 26 17.69 21.75 -7.49
C GLN A 26 16.34 22.22 -6.92
N ARG A 27 15.55 22.92 -7.72
CA ARG A 27 14.23 23.44 -7.31
C ARG A 27 13.21 22.33 -7.07
N ALA A 28 13.18 21.32 -7.94
CA ALA A 28 12.27 20.18 -7.80
C ALA A 28 12.81 19.10 -6.84
N SER A 29 14.01 19.30 -6.26
CA SER A 29 14.79 18.34 -5.47
C SER A 29 14.71 16.90 -5.99
N ILE A 30 15.12 16.75 -7.26
CA ILE A 30 15.33 15.47 -7.95
C ILE A 30 16.77 15.36 -8.45
N SER A 31 17.25 14.14 -8.70
CA SER A 31 18.60 13.96 -9.22
C SER A 31 18.70 14.39 -10.70
N TYR A 32 19.84 14.98 -11.07
CA TYR A 32 20.16 15.31 -12.47
C TYR A 32 20.05 14.08 -13.39
N SER A 33 20.53 12.92 -12.92
CA SER A 33 20.46 11.65 -13.64
C SER A 33 19.01 11.25 -13.94
N THR A 34 18.10 11.46 -12.99
CA THR A 34 16.66 11.20 -13.15
C THR A 34 16.08 12.11 -14.22
N LEU A 35 16.26 13.44 -14.11
CA LEU A 35 15.71 14.39 -15.09
C LEU A 35 16.25 14.13 -16.50
N ALA A 36 17.56 13.91 -16.63
CA ALA A 36 18.19 13.64 -17.92
C ALA A 36 17.69 12.33 -18.56
N LYS A 37 17.40 11.30 -17.76
CA LYS A 37 16.79 10.06 -18.28
C LYS A 37 15.33 10.26 -18.70
N ILE A 38 14.58 11.14 -18.02
CA ILE A 38 13.19 11.47 -18.39
C ILE A 38 13.16 12.26 -19.71
N GLU A 39 13.91 13.36 -19.82
CA GLU A 39 13.91 14.21 -21.02
C GLU A 39 14.35 13.45 -22.28
N ARG A 40 15.31 12.52 -22.14
CA ARG A 40 15.77 11.64 -23.23
C ARG A 40 14.84 10.46 -23.52
N GLY A 41 13.77 10.27 -22.75
CA GLY A 41 12.81 9.19 -22.92
C GLY A 41 13.27 7.79 -22.46
N ALA A 42 14.39 7.69 -21.73
CA ALA A 42 14.86 6.45 -21.14
C ALA A 42 13.98 5.99 -19.96
N ILE A 43 13.37 6.94 -19.24
CA ILE A 43 12.31 6.69 -18.26
C ILE A 43 10.99 7.11 -18.89
N LYS A 44 10.19 6.13 -19.33
CA LYS A 44 8.88 6.36 -19.97
C LYS A 44 7.77 6.61 -18.95
N SER A 45 7.92 6.08 -17.73
CA SER A 45 6.93 6.16 -16.66
C SER A 45 7.59 6.59 -15.34
N PRO A 46 7.88 7.89 -15.14
CA PRO A 46 8.35 8.42 -13.86
C PRO A 46 7.25 8.34 -12.79
N SER A 47 7.60 8.40 -11.50
CA SER A 47 6.59 8.45 -10.44
C SER A 47 5.74 9.73 -10.54
N VAL A 48 4.44 9.62 -10.23
CA VAL A 48 3.53 10.78 -10.25
C VAL A 48 4.01 11.90 -9.34
N PHE A 49 4.62 11.55 -8.20
CA PHE A 49 5.24 12.54 -7.29
C PHE A 49 6.39 13.32 -7.94
N THR A 50 7.22 12.64 -8.74
CA THR A 50 8.29 13.29 -9.53
C THR A 50 7.68 14.25 -10.56
N ILE A 51 6.65 13.82 -11.28
CA ILE A 51 5.98 14.65 -12.30
C ILE A 51 5.27 15.84 -11.64
N LYS A 52 4.62 15.65 -10.48
CA LYS A 52 3.95 16.70 -9.73
C LYS A 52 4.94 17.79 -9.27
N ARG A 53 6.08 17.39 -8.68
CA ARG A 53 7.11 18.36 -8.26
C ARG A 53 7.70 19.14 -9.42
N LEU A 54 7.89 18.48 -10.56
CA LEU A 54 8.31 19.14 -11.79
C LEU A 54 7.24 20.11 -12.31
N ALA A 55 5.97 19.73 -12.27
CA ALA A 55 4.84 20.57 -12.67
C ALA A 55 4.75 21.84 -11.79
N GLU A 56 4.88 21.68 -10.47
CA GLU A 56 4.88 22.78 -9.49
C GLU A 56 6.01 23.79 -9.75
N VAL A 57 7.23 23.33 -10.03
CA VAL A 57 8.37 24.23 -10.30
C VAL A 57 8.26 24.92 -11.66
N LEU A 58 7.63 24.27 -12.62
CA LEU A 58 7.46 24.77 -13.99
C LEU A 58 6.18 25.59 -14.17
N ASP A 59 5.43 25.85 -13.09
CA ASP A 59 4.14 26.55 -13.09
C ASP A 59 3.18 26.02 -14.16
N THR A 60 3.06 24.70 -14.23
CA THR A 60 2.27 23.99 -15.22
C THR A 60 1.44 22.89 -14.57
N THR A 61 0.45 22.37 -15.29
CA THR A 61 -0.37 21.28 -14.79
C THR A 61 0.23 19.93 -15.17
N LEU A 62 -0.07 18.92 -14.35
CA LEU A 62 0.28 17.53 -14.66
C LEU A 62 -0.25 17.13 -16.06
N ASP A 63 -1.48 17.55 -16.37
CA ASP A 63 -2.15 17.24 -17.64
C ASP A 63 -1.45 17.90 -18.85
N ALA A 64 -0.92 19.11 -18.67
CA ALA A 64 -0.16 19.81 -19.70
C ALA A 64 1.19 19.13 -19.97
N LEU A 65 1.90 18.68 -18.92
CA LEU A 65 3.16 17.95 -19.06
C LEU A 65 2.99 16.54 -19.62
N MET A 66 1.80 15.96 -19.48
CA MET A 66 1.48 14.65 -20.05
C MET A 66 0.71 14.73 -21.36
N GLY A 67 0.51 15.93 -21.91
CA GLY A 67 0.01 16.12 -23.28
C GLY A 67 -1.44 15.71 -23.48
N GLY A 68 -2.29 15.83 -22.45
CA GLY A 68 -3.65 15.29 -22.53
C GLY A 68 -3.70 13.77 -22.59
N ARG A 69 -2.58 13.06 -22.32
CA ARG A 69 -2.71 11.75 -21.68
C ARG A 69 -3.27 12.03 -20.29
N THR A 70 -4.59 12.02 -20.18
CA THR A 70 -5.19 11.24 -19.11
C THR A 70 -4.35 9.97 -19.09
N LEU A 71 -3.50 9.76 -18.07
CA LEU A 71 -3.19 8.39 -17.72
C LEU A 71 -4.58 7.80 -17.66
N ALA A 72 -4.96 6.99 -18.66
CA ALA A 72 -6.11 6.15 -18.51
C ALA A 72 -5.69 5.30 -17.33
N LEU A 73 -5.99 5.78 -16.11
CA LEU A 73 -5.88 5.05 -14.88
C LEU A 73 -6.66 3.82 -15.24
N LYS A 74 -5.93 2.74 -15.49
CA LYS A 74 -6.50 1.48 -15.94
C LYS A 74 -7.65 1.26 -14.96
N GLN A 75 -8.89 1.34 -15.46
CA GLN A 75 -10.04 1.27 -14.56
C GLN A 75 -9.86 -0.01 -13.76
N LYS A 76 -9.82 0.12 -12.44
CA LYS A 76 -9.70 -1.05 -11.57
C LYS A 76 -10.89 -1.95 -11.88
N GLY A 77 -10.60 -3.24 -12.05
CA GLY A 77 -11.57 -4.24 -12.39
C GLY A 77 -12.45 -4.64 -11.21
N ARG A 78 -13.39 -5.53 -11.50
CA ARG A 78 -14.25 -6.21 -10.55
C ARG A 78 -14.05 -7.71 -10.72
N SER A 79 -13.91 -8.45 -9.62
CA SER A 79 -13.79 -9.90 -9.69
C SER A 79 -15.13 -10.54 -10.04
N LYS A 80 -15.15 -11.81 -10.47
CA LYS A 80 -16.38 -12.59 -10.66
C LYS A 80 -17.25 -12.64 -9.41
N SER A 81 -16.63 -12.55 -8.24
CA SER A 81 -17.32 -12.55 -6.95
C SER A 81 -17.75 -11.15 -6.50
N GLY A 82 -17.47 -10.09 -7.27
CA GLY A 82 -17.88 -8.71 -6.99
C GLY A 82 -16.84 -7.86 -6.27
N ILE A 83 -15.65 -8.39 -6.00
CA ILE A 83 -14.59 -7.65 -5.27
C ILE A 83 -14.04 -6.53 -6.14
N THR A 84 -13.88 -5.34 -5.56
CA THR A 84 -13.27 -4.17 -6.20
C THR A 84 -12.13 -3.59 -5.35
N PHE A 85 -12.11 -3.90 -4.05
CA PHE A 85 -11.12 -3.42 -3.09
C PHE A 85 -10.54 -4.59 -2.27
N VAL A 86 -9.22 -4.59 -2.07
CA VAL A 86 -8.54 -5.62 -1.26
C VAL A 86 -7.72 -4.98 -0.15
N TYR A 87 -8.03 -5.32 1.10
CA TYR A 87 -7.18 -5.03 2.24
C TYR A 87 -6.26 -6.20 2.54
N PHE A 88 -4.99 -5.89 2.78
CA PHE A 88 -3.99 -6.84 3.26
C PHE A 88 -3.58 -6.47 4.69
N ASP A 89 -3.59 -7.46 5.57
CA ASP A 89 -2.85 -7.36 6.83
C ASP A 89 -1.34 -7.28 6.57
N ILE A 90 -0.57 -6.85 7.57
CA ILE A 90 0.89 -6.75 7.47
C ILE A 90 1.60 -7.90 8.19
N ASN A 91 1.39 -8.07 9.49
CA ASN A 91 2.19 -8.97 10.32
C ASN A 91 1.60 -10.38 10.33
N GLY A 92 2.34 -11.36 9.82
CA GLY A 92 1.82 -12.69 9.52
C GLY A 92 1.28 -12.80 8.09
N CYS A 93 1.21 -11.70 7.33
CA CYS A 93 0.65 -11.68 5.98
C CYS A 93 1.63 -11.14 4.93
N LEU A 94 1.99 -9.85 4.95
CA LEU A 94 3.02 -9.30 4.04
C LEU A 94 4.44 -9.52 4.57
N VAL A 95 4.59 -9.55 5.88
CA VAL A 95 5.84 -9.87 6.56
C VAL A 95 5.58 -10.94 7.61
N ARG A 96 6.59 -11.72 7.96
CA ARG A 96 6.51 -12.70 9.06
C ARG A 96 6.42 -12.00 10.40
N PHE A 97 5.86 -12.72 11.38
CA PHE A 97 5.84 -12.24 12.76
C PHE A 97 7.26 -12.02 13.30
N PHE A 98 7.42 -10.95 14.07
CA PHE A 98 8.69 -10.47 14.62
C PHE A 98 9.14 -11.24 15.87
N HIS A 99 8.82 -12.53 16.02
CA HIS A 99 9.19 -13.33 17.21
C HIS A 99 10.69 -13.29 17.52
N ARG A 100 11.55 -13.12 16.51
CA ARG A 100 13.00 -12.98 16.69
C ARG A 100 13.39 -11.75 17.52
N ALA A 101 12.59 -10.68 17.50
CA ALA A 101 12.80 -9.49 18.33
C ALA A 101 12.71 -9.81 19.83
N PHE A 102 11.76 -10.67 20.24
CA PHE A 102 11.67 -11.13 21.63
C PHE A 102 12.92 -11.91 22.03
N THR A 103 13.35 -12.85 21.19
CA THR A 103 14.55 -13.66 21.45
C THR A 103 15.81 -12.82 21.56
N GLU A 104 15.97 -11.81 20.70
CA GLU A 104 17.14 -10.93 20.72
C GLU A 104 17.16 -10.05 21.97
N LEU A 105 16.04 -9.41 22.30
CA LEU A 105 15.92 -8.60 23.51
C LEU A 105 16.13 -9.45 24.78
N ALA A 106 15.54 -10.65 24.83
CA ALA A 106 15.70 -11.60 25.93
C ALA A 106 17.17 -11.97 26.17
N ARG A 107 17.90 -12.30 25.10
CA ARG A 107 19.33 -12.59 25.14
C ARG A 107 20.14 -11.40 25.67
N GLU A 108 19.85 -10.19 25.20
CA GLU A 108 20.59 -9.00 25.61
C GLU A 108 20.25 -8.49 27.01
N ALA A 109 19.01 -8.70 27.46
CA ALA A 109 18.57 -8.37 28.81
C ALA A 109 18.90 -9.48 29.82
N ASN A 110 19.44 -10.62 29.37
CA ASN A 110 19.64 -11.81 30.18
C ASN A 110 18.35 -12.24 30.92
N ALA A 111 17.23 -12.23 30.18
CA ALA A 111 15.90 -12.54 30.69
C ALA A 111 15.25 -13.67 29.86
N PRO A 112 14.30 -14.43 30.43
CA PRO A 112 13.51 -15.40 29.68
C PRO A 112 12.65 -14.74 28.58
N ALA A 113 12.59 -15.35 27.39
CA ALA A 113 11.88 -14.77 26.23
C ALA A 113 10.36 -14.65 26.45
N ASP A 114 9.76 -15.58 27.19
CA ASP A 114 8.35 -15.55 27.59
C ASP A 114 8.02 -14.34 28.48
N GLN A 115 8.97 -13.88 29.31
CA GLN A 115 8.79 -12.67 30.11
C GLN A 115 8.82 -11.40 29.24
N VAL A 116 9.71 -11.37 28.25
CA VAL A 116 9.77 -10.27 27.26
C VAL A 116 8.48 -10.21 26.46
N GLU A 117 8.04 -11.35 25.95
CA GLU A 117 6.79 -11.47 25.19
C GLU A 117 5.57 -11.07 26.03
N THR A 118 5.46 -11.58 27.27
CA THR A 118 4.38 -11.21 28.18
C THR A 118 4.36 -9.70 28.47
N ALA A 119 5.54 -9.11 28.69
CA ALA A 119 5.65 -7.67 28.93
C ALA A 119 5.26 -6.85 27.70
N PHE A 120 5.67 -7.28 26.51
CA PHE A 120 5.29 -6.66 25.26
C PHE A 120 3.77 -6.67 25.07
N TRP A 121 3.14 -7.85 25.16
CA TRP A 121 1.70 -8.02 24.95
C TRP A 121 0.85 -7.26 25.97
N HIS A 122 1.37 -7.03 27.18
CA HIS A 122 0.69 -6.22 28.19
C HIS A 122 0.42 -4.78 27.73
N TYR A 123 1.32 -4.21 26.90
CA TYR A 123 1.20 -2.83 26.43
C TYR A 123 0.86 -2.70 24.94
N ASN A 124 1.06 -3.76 24.15
CA ASN A 124 0.93 -3.75 22.70
C ASN A 124 -0.37 -3.09 22.21
N ASP A 125 -1.51 -3.47 22.79
CA ASP A 125 -2.81 -2.97 22.37
C ASP A 125 -2.97 -1.48 22.62
N ALA A 126 -2.48 -0.97 23.77
CA ALA A 126 -2.52 0.46 24.07
C ALA A 126 -1.66 1.27 23.09
N VAL A 127 -0.48 0.75 22.72
CA VAL A 127 0.39 1.40 21.72
C VAL A 127 -0.24 1.34 20.33
N CYS A 128 -0.74 0.16 19.93
CA CYS A 128 -1.39 -0.04 18.64
C CYS A 128 -2.71 0.72 18.52
N ARG A 129 -3.37 1.07 19.63
CA ARG A 129 -4.54 1.97 19.66
C ARG A 129 -4.14 3.44 19.75
N GLY A 130 -2.86 3.77 19.84
CA GLY A 130 -2.36 5.14 19.98
C GLY A 130 -2.64 5.77 21.35
N GLU A 131 -3.03 4.98 22.35
CA GLU A 131 -3.28 5.41 23.73
C GLU A 131 -1.97 5.55 24.53
N MET A 132 -0.92 4.84 24.10
CA MET A 132 0.43 4.90 24.67
C MET A 132 1.44 5.29 23.60
N GLN A 133 2.33 6.22 23.93
CA GLN A 133 3.40 6.63 23.03
C GLN A 133 4.58 5.65 23.05
N MET A 134 5.30 5.56 21.93
CA MET A 134 6.46 4.67 21.80
C MET A 134 7.56 4.93 22.85
N ASP A 135 7.81 6.19 23.19
CA ASP A 135 8.81 6.55 24.19
C ASP A 135 8.43 6.06 25.60
N GLU A 136 7.14 6.10 25.92
CA GLU A 136 6.61 5.56 27.17
C GLU A 136 6.72 4.04 27.20
N PHE A 137 6.32 3.37 26.12
CA PHE A 137 6.48 1.92 25.97
C PHE A 137 7.94 1.49 26.16
N ASN A 138 8.87 2.14 25.45
CA ASN A 138 10.31 1.86 25.54
C ASN A 138 10.83 2.07 26.98
N ARG A 139 10.40 3.14 27.66
CA ARG A 139 10.77 3.41 29.06
C ARG A 139 10.28 2.30 30.00
N LEU A 140 9.02 1.89 29.89
CA LEU A 140 8.43 0.83 30.74
C LEU A 140 9.11 -0.52 30.53
N MET A 141 9.40 -0.87 29.28
CA MET A 141 10.18 -2.07 28.97
C MET A 141 11.60 -1.94 29.52
N ALA A 142 12.23 -0.77 29.38
CA ALA A 142 13.59 -0.54 29.84
C ALA A 142 13.74 -0.64 31.36
N GLU A 143 12.78 -0.10 32.11
CA GLU A 143 12.69 -0.24 33.57
C GLU A 143 12.54 -1.71 33.98
N LYS A 144 11.66 -2.45 33.30
CA LYS A 144 11.41 -3.86 33.61
C LYS A 144 12.61 -4.77 33.37
N PHE A 145 13.36 -4.53 32.30
CA PHE A 145 14.50 -5.36 31.91
C PHE A 145 15.86 -4.74 32.27
N ASN A 146 15.86 -3.63 33.02
CA ASN A 146 17.04 -2.89 33.46
C ASN A 146 18.05 -2.64 32.32
N LYS A 147 17.54 -2.24 31.15
CA LYS A 147 18.33 -2.04 29.93
C LYS A 147 17.66 -0.99 29.05
N MET A 148 18.44 -0.14 28.38
CA MET A 148 17.87 0.76 27.37
C MET A 148 17.27 -0.05 26.21
N ILE A 149 16.04 0.27 25.83
CA ILE A 149 15.30 -0.43 24.78
C ILE A 149 14.89 0.57 23.70
N ASP A 150 15.22 0.24 22.46
CA ASP A 150 14.59 0.78 21.27
C ASP A 150 13.85 -0.36 20.59
N TRP A 151 12.57 -0.53 20.94
CA TRP A 151 11.76 -1.62 20.41
C TRP A 151 11.61 -1.57 18.89
N LYS A 152 11.57 -0.35 18.32
CA LYS A 152 11.44 -0.19 16.88
C LYS A 152 12.63 -0.79 16.15
N SER A 153 13.84 -0.58 16.67
CA SER A 153 15.05 -1.22 16.12
C SER A 153 14.97 -2.75 16.16
N TYR A 154 14.64 -3.35 17.31
CA TYR A 154 14.52 -4.81 17.42
C TYR A 154 13.47 -5.38 16.46
N TYR A 155 12.29 -4.74 16.39
CA TYR A 155 11.24 -5.15 15.48
C TYR A 155 11.70 -5.07 14.02
N MET A 156 12.23 -3.92 13.58
CA MET A 156 12.58 -3.70 12.18
C MET A 156 13.71 -4.63 11.71
N HIS A 157 14.62 -5.04 12.58
CA HIS A 157 15.64 -6.06 12.27
C HIS A 157 15.08 -7.48 12.25
N ALA A 158 14.00 -7.75 12.98
CA ALA A 158 13.39 -9.07 13.06
C ALA A 158 12.39 -9.36 11.94
N VAL A 159 11.85 -8.34 11.28
CA VAL A 159 10.85 -8.44 10.21
C VAL A 159 11.44 -9.08 8.95
N ASP A 160 10.81 -10.17 8.50
CA ASP A 160 11.11 -10.82 7.22
C ASP A 160 9.97 -10.64 6.23
N PRO A 161 10.18 -10.05 5.04
CA PRO A 161 9.21 -10.03 3.96
C PRO A 161 8.73 -11.43 3.55
N ILE A 162 7.46 -11.54 3.12
CA ILE A 162 6.91 -12.72 2.44
C ILE A 162 6.83 -12.41 0.94
N PRO A 163 7.82 -12.83 0.12
CA PRO A 163 7.95 -12.40 -1.28
C PRO A 163 6.73 -12.70 -2.15
N GLU A 164 6.10 -13.84 -1.93
CA GLU A 164 4.92 -14.30 -2.68
C GLU A 164 3.74 -13.35 -2.47
N MET A 165 3.57 -12.87 -1.23
CA MET A 165 2.55 -11.89 -0.90
C MET A 165 2.89 -10.51 -1.46
N HIS A 166 4.16 -10.13 -1.46
CA HIS A 166 4.59 -8.88 -2.11
C HIS A 166 4.29 -8.89 -3.62
N GLU A 167 4.51 -10.02 -4.30
CA GLU A 167 4.15 -10.20 -5.71
C GLU A 167 2.63 -10.16 -5.92
N LEU A 168 1.87 -10.79 -5.02
CA LEU A 168 0.42 -10.75 -5.04
C LEU A 168 -0.12 -9.33 -4.89
N VAL A 169 0.37 -8.55 -3.91
CA VAL A 169 -0.07 -7.16 -3.71
C VAL A 169 0.29 -6.29 -4.91
N ARG A 170 1.49 -6.45 -5.49
CA ARG A 170 1.87 -5.75 -6.73
C ARG A 170 0.88 -6.04 -7.85
N TRP A 171 0.61 -7.32 -8.12
CA TRP A 171 -0.36 -7.72 -9.13
C TRP A 171 -1.78 -7.23 -8.80
N ALA A 172 -2.23 -7.32 -7.55
CA ALA A 172 -3.53 -6.85 -7.14
C ALA A 172 -3.63 -5.33 -7.34
N SER A 173 -2.58 -4.59 -7.01
CA SER A 173 -2.51 -3.14 -7.22
C SER A 173 -2.56 -2.72 -8.68
N GLU A 174 -2.31 -3.61 -9.64
CA GLU A 174 -2.46 -3.32 -11.07
C GLU A 174 -3.89 -3.52 -11.57
N ASN A 175 -4.71 -4.28 -10.84
CA ASN A 175 -6.03 -4.75 -11.27
C ASN A 175 -7.18 -4.28 -10.38
N TYR A 176 -6.93 -4.02 -9.10
CA TYR A 176 -7.90 -3.65 -8.08
C TYR A 176 -7.43 -2.42 -7.30
N LYS A 177 -8.35 -1.82 -6.52
CA LYS A 177 -7.93 -0.93 -5.44
C LYS A 177 -7.35 -1.76 -4.30
N VAL A 178 -6.26 -1.32 -3.70
CA VAL A 178 -5.60 -2.05 -2.63
C VAL A 178 -5.32 -1.16 -1.43
N GLY A 179 -5.43 -1.72 -0.24
CA GLY A 179 -5.07 -1.04 0.99
C GLY A 179 -4.39 -1.94 2.00
N LEU A 180 -3.83 -1.31 3.03
CA LEU A 180 -3.28 -1.98 4.19
C LEU A 180 -4.22 -1.78 5.39
N LEU A 181 -4.42 -2.82 6.19
CA LEU A 181 -5.21 -2.77 7.42
C LEU A 181 -4.51 -3.58 8.51
N SER A 182 -3.85 -2.90 9.45
CA SER A 182 -2.97 -3.57 10.42
C SER A 182 -3.09 -3.02 11.83
N ASN A 183 -3.02 -3.93 12.82
CA ASN A 183 -2.73 -3.59 14.20
C ASN A 183 -1.23 -3.36 14.31
N ILE A 184 -0.83 -2.10 14.41
CA ILE A 184 0.59 -1.76 14.35
C ILE A 184 0.92 -0.52 15.17
N MET A 185 2.18 -0.46 15.61
CA MET A 185 2.71 0.64 16.39
C MET A 185 3.00 1.88 15.51
N PRO A 186 2.95 3.10 16.09
CA PRO A 186 3.11 4.35 15.35
C PRO A 186 4.36 4.42 14.48
N GLY A 187 4.17 4.69 13.18
CA GLY A 187 5.24 5.00 12.24
C GLY A 187 6.04 3.79 11.73
N PHE A 188 5.57 2.56 11.95
CA PHE A 188 6.24 1.35 11.46
C PHE A 188 5.94 1.09 9.98
N ILE A 189 4.70 1.32 9.51
CA ILE A 189 4.34 1.16 8.10
C ILE A 189 5.24 2.02 7.20
N ASP A 190 5.36 3.30 7.53
CA ASP A 190 6.16 4.24 6.74
C ASP A 190 7.63 3.82 6.68
N ASP A 191 8.18 3.34 7.79
CA ASP A 191 9.57 2.94 7.86
C ASP A 191 9.82 1.60 7.15
N MET A 192 8.87 0.65 7.20
CA MET A 192 8.94 -0.58 6.40
C MET A 192 8.87 -0.30 4.90
N ILE A 193 8.06 0.67 4.46
CA ILE A 193 8.03 1.08 3.05
C ILE A 193 9.37 1.73 2.66
N LYS A 194 9.91 2.64 3.49
CA LYS A 194 11.19 3.31 3.22
C LYS A 194 12.37 2.34 3.18
N SER A 195 12.38 1.32 4.04
CA SER A 195 13.44 0.32 4.09
C SER A 195 13.28 -0.81 3.07
N GLY A 196 12.17 -0.85 2.34
CA GLY A 196 11.88 -1.89 1.34
C GLY A 196 11.36 -3.21 1.92
N LEU A 197 11.01 -3.22 3.21
CA LEU A 197 10.37 -4.37 3.87
C LEU A 197 8.88 -4.51 3.48
N LEU A 198 8.25 -3.45 2.99
CA LEU A 198 6.95 -3.49 2.35
C LEU A 198 7.02 -2.94 0.92
N PRO A 199 6.17 -3.41 -0.01
CA PRO A 199 6.13 -2.86 -1.36
C PRO A 199 5.77 -1.37 -1.36
N ALA A 200 6.62 -0.55 -1.97
CA ALA A 200 6.35 0.88 -2.19
C ALA A 200 5.33 1.06 -3.32
N LEU A 201 4.04 0.98 -2.98
CA LEU A 201 2.92 1.10 -3.90
C LEU A 201 2.07 2.32 -3.55
N ASN A 202 1.29 2.77 -4.54
CA ASN A 202 0.26 3.77 -4.30
C ASN A 202 -0.99 3.06 -3.74
N TYR A 203 -0.97 2.75 -2.45
CA TYR A 203 -2.12 2.18 -1.76
C TYR A 203 -3.28 3.18 -1.77
N ASP A 204 -4.47 2.72 -2.13
CA ASP A 204 -5.70 3.52 -2.13
C ASP A 204 -6.17 3.84 -0.71
N SER A 205 -5.77 3.02 0.28
CA SER A 205 -6.08 3.21 1.70
C SER A 205 -5.00 2.58 2.59
N ILE A 206 -4.61 3.27 3.67
CA ILE A 206 -3.71 2.73 4.70
C ILE A 206 -4.36 2.97 6.05
N VAL A 207 -4.87 1.90 6.65
CA VAL A 207 -5.53 1.89 7.95
C VAL A 207 -4.54 1.38 8.99
N ASP A 208 -3.82 2.34 9.58
CA ASP A 208 -2.91 2.16 10.71
C ASP A 208 -3.71 2.29 12.01
N SER A 209 -3.82 1.21 12.79
CA SER A 209 -4.61 1.18 14.02
C SER A 209 -4.23 2.31 15.00
N SER A 210 -2.94 2.66 15.06
CA SER A 210 -2.43 3.67 16.00
C SER A 210 -2.86 5.09 15.62
N ARG A 211 -3.15 5.32 14.33
CA ARG A 211 -3.67 6.59 13.83
C ARG A 211 -5.19 6.68 13.96
N VAL A 212 -5.88 5.54 13.87
CA VAL A 212 -7.35 5.46 13.90
C VAL A 212 -7.89 5.39 15.33
N GLY A 213 -7.11 4.91 16.28
CA GLY A 213 -7.55 4.73 17.65
C GLY A 213 -8.54 3.57 17.80
N ALA A 214 -8.30 2.49 17.06
CA ALA A 214 -9.03 1.22 17.14
C ALA A 214 -8.14 0.11 16.58
N ILE A 215 -8.20 -1.08 17.16
CA ILE A 215 -7.46 -2.26 16.71
C ILE A 215 -8.43 -3.34 16.22
N LYS A 216 -8.04 -4.19 15.29
CA LYS A 216 -8.75 -5.44 14.98
C LYS A 216 -8.76 -6.33 16.24
N PRO A 217 -9.88 -7.02 16.57
CA PRO A 217 -11.12 -7.15 15.81
C PRO A 217 -12.23 -6.16 16.21
N GLU A 218 -11.91 -4.99 16.76
CA GLU A 218 -12.91 -3.99 17.13
C GLU A 218 -13.66 -3.47 15.89
N ARG A 219 -14.99 -3.45 15.97
CA ARG A 219 -15.88 -3.00 14.86
C ARG A 219 -15.46 -1.66 14.24
N LYS A 220 -15.02 -0.71 15.07
CA LYS A 220 -14.63 0.65 14.67
C LYS A 220 -13.53 0.68 13.61
N ILE A 221 -12.54 -0.22 13.66
CA ILE A 221 -11.45 -0.20 12.67
C ILE A 221 -11.95 -0.58 11.27
N TYR A 222 -12.89 -1.53 11.19
CA TYR A 222 -13.52 -1.96 9.93
C TYR A 222 -14.45 -0.89 9.37
N GLU A 223 -15.18 -0.17 10.22
CA GLU A 223 -16.01 0.97 9.79
C GLU A 223 -15.16 2.07 9.15
N VAL A 224 -14.04 2.41 9.77
CA VAL A 224 -13.08 3.39 9.23
C VAL A 224 -12.47 2.88 7.92
N ALA A 225 -12.07 1.62 7.87
CA ALA A 225 -11.50 1.01 6.68
C ALA A 225 -12.50 0.96 5.51
N GLN A 226 -13.77 0.63 5.75
CA GLN A 226 -14.81 0.65 4.73
C GLN A 226 -15.08 2.07 4.22
N ALA A 227 -15.14 3.06 5.13
CA ALA A 227 -15.30 4.46 4.75
C ALA A 227 -14.15 4.96 3.87
N GLN A 228 -12.91 4.59 4.18
CA GLN A 228 -11.73 4.95 3.36
C GLN A 228 -11.71 4.22 2.01
N ALA A 229 -12.12 2.95 1.96
CA ALA A 229 -12.24 2.20 0.71
C ALA A 229 -13.32 2.79 -0.22
N ASN A 230 -14.37 3.37 0.37
CA ASN A 230 -15.50 4.00 -0.31
C ASN A 230 -16.17 3.07 -1.35
N VAL A 231 -16.43 1.84 -0.92
CA VAL A 231 -17.16 0.80 -1.67
C VAL A 231 -18.11 0.04 -0.73
N PRO A 232 -19.13 -0.66 -1.24
CA PRO A 232 -19.97 -1.54 -0.43
C PRO A 232 -19.17 -2.63 0.29
N ALA A 233 -19.66 -3.08 1.45
CA ALA A 233 -19.00 -4.09 2.28
C ALA A 233 -18.70 -5.38 1.50
N GLU A 234 -19.68 -5.84 0.71
CA GLU A 234 -19.61 -7.04 -0.10
C GLU A 234 -18.57 -6.99 -1.23
N GLU A 235 -18.03 -5.81 -1.54
CA GLU A 235 -16.99 -5.60 -2.56
C GLU A 235 -15.58 -5.54 -1.96
N ILE A 236 -15.45 -5.64 -0.64
CA ILE A 236 -14.18 -5.64 0.08
C ILE A 236 -13.75 -7.07 0.37
N LEU A 237 -12.51 -7.40 0.02
CA LEU A 237 -11.82 -8.61 0.48
C LEU A 237 -10.78 -8.23 1.53
N LEU A 238 -10.80 -8.90 2.69
CA LEU A 238 -9.70 -8.89 3.66
C LEU A 238 -8.86 -10.17 3.54
N VAL A 239 -7.55 -10.02 3.42
CA VAL A 239 -6.55 -11.10 3.54
C VAL A 239 -5.76 -10.90 4.84
N ASP A 240 -5.94 -11.81 5.79
CA ASP A 240 -5.41 -11.71 7.16
C ASP A 240 -5.05 -13.12 7.66
N ASP A 241 -4.08 -13.24 8.55
CA ASP A 241 -3.65 -14.51 9.15
C ASP A 241 -4.44 -14.87 10.42
N SER A 242 -5.07 -13.88 11.06
CA SER A 242 -5.82 -14.05 12.28
C SER A 242 -7.28 -14.42 12.03
N ARG A 243 -7.71 -15.55 12.60
CA ARG A 243 -9.10 -16.02 12.54
C ARG A 243 -10.08 -15.04 13.19
N THR A 244 -9.70 -14.38 14.28
CA THR A 244 -10.58 -13.44 14.97
C THR A 244 -10.82 -12.19 14.12
N ASN A 245 -9.79 -11.70 13.44
CA ASN A 245 -9.88 -10.55 12.54
C ASN A 245 -10.77 -10.86 11.33
N ILE A 246 -10.61 -12.05 10.76
CA ILE A 246 -11.42 -12.55 9.65
C ILE A 246 -12.89 -12.67 10.04
N MET A 247 -13.18 -13.29 11.18
CA MET A 247 -14.56 -13.42 11.64
C MET A 247 -15.20 -12.05 11.83
N ALA A 248 -14.50 -11.08 12.44
CA ALA A 248 -15.05 -9.75 12.62
C ALA A 248 -15.33 -9.03 11.29
N ALA A 249 -14.44 -9.15 10.29
CA ALA A 249 -14.67 -8.60 8.95
C ALA A 249 -15.87 -9.27 8.24
N GLU A 250 -16.01 -10.60 8.38
CA GLU A 250 -17.17 -11.33 7.82
C GLU A 250 -18.49 -10.83 8.43
N HIS A 251 -18.54 -10.58 9.75
CA HIS A 251 -19.71 -9.97 10.41
C HIS A 251 -20.02 -8.55 9.93
N MET A 252 -19.04 -7.85 9.32
CA MET A 252 -19.24 -6.56 8.66
C MET A 252 -19.78 -6.70 7.23
N GLY A 253 -19.98 -7.92 6.74
CA GLY A 253 -20.41 -8.21 5.38
C GLY A 253 -19.27 -8.26 4.36
N TRP A 254 -18.02 -8.23 4.82
CA TRP A 254 -16.85 -8.31 3.92
C TRP A 254 -16.62 -9.75 3.48
N LYS A 255 -15.99 -9.89 2.31
CA LYS A 255 -15.38 -11.16 1.91
C LYS A 255 -14.05 -11.29 2.63
N VAL A 256 -13.67 -12.52 2.96
CA VAL A 256 -12.49 -12.80 3.77
C VAL A 256 -11.74 -14.00 3.24
N LEU A 257 -10.42 -13.99 3.40
CA LEU A 257 -9.56 -15.12 3.08
C LEU A 257 -8.48 -15.24 4.14
N TRP A 258 -8.40 -16.43 4.74
CA TRP A 258 -7.37 -16.75 5.72
C TRP A 258 -6.03 -17.07 5.06
N PHE A 259 -5.02 -16.29 5.42
CA PHE A 259 -3.66 -16.48 4.97
C PHE A 259 -2.88 -17.40 5.94
N ASP A 260 -2.22 -18.39 5.37
CA ASP A 260 -1.33 -19.31 6.09
C ASP A 260 0.12 -18.97 5.72
N ASP A 261 0.89 -18.44 6.67
CA ASP A 261 2.27 -18.01 6.46
C ASP A 261 3.28 -19.18 6.40
N PHE A 262 2.87 -20.38 6.82
CA PHE A 262 3.61 -21.62 6.61
C PHE A 262 3.44 -22.16 5.19
N ARG A 263 2.38 -21.73 4.48
CA ARG A 263 2.07 -22.15 3.11
C ARG A 263 1.67 -20.95 2.24
N PRO A 264 2.59 -20.00 2.03
CA PRO A 264 2.29 -18.77 1.31
C PRO A 264 1.82 -19.05 -0.13
N ASP A 265 2.43 -20.03 -0.81
CA ASP A 265 2.06 -20.41 -2.20
C ASP A 265 0.59 -20.82 -2.33
N GLU A 266 0.11 -21.71 -1.46
CA GLU A 266 -1.29 -22.18 -1.45
C GLU A 266 -2.26 -21.04 -1.14
N SER A 267 -1.90 -20.17 -0.20
CA SER A 267 -2.70 -19.00 0.18
C SER A 267 -2.78 -17.98 -0.96
N VAL A 268 -1.66 -17.68 -1.62
CA VAL A 268 -1.60 -16.76 -2.77
C VAL A 268 -2.46 -17.27 -3.93
N VAL A 269 -2.43 -18.57 -4.23
CA VAL A 269 -3.29 -19.17 -5.27
C VAL A 269 -4.77 -18.94 -4.96
N ARG A 270 -5.20 -19.18 -3.71
CA ARG A 270 -6.59 -18.97 -3.28
C ARG A 270 -7.01 -17.50 -3.40
N VAL A 271 -6.13 -16.56 -3.05
CA VAL A 271 -6.42 -15.12 -3.21
C VAL A 271 -6.57 -14.77 -4.68
N ARG A 272 -5.67 -15.23 -5.56
CA ARG A 272 -5.77 -14.98 -7.00
C ARG A 272 -7.06 -15.54 -7.61
N GLN A 273 -7.47 -16.74 -7.20
CA GLN A 273 -8.74 -17.34 -7.65
C GLN A 273 -9.94 -16.50 -7.21
N SER A 274 -9.95 -15.99 -5.98
CA SER A 274 -11.02 -15.12 -5.48
C SER A 274 -11.09 -13.78 -6.22
N LEU A 275 -9.94 -13.33 -6.73
CA LEU A 275 -9.74 -12.11 -7.51
C LEU A 275 -9.69 -12.35 -9.03
N GLU A 276 -10.25 -13.46 -9.51
CA GLU A 276 -10.41 -13.67 -10.95
C GLU A 276 -11.36 -12.60 -11.52
N LEU A 277 -10.91 -11.85 -12.53
CA LEU A 277 -11.68 -10.76 -13.13
C LEU A 277 -12.98 -11.27 -13.76
N ALA A 278 -14.07 -10.51 -13.60
CA ALA A 278 -15.28 -10.72 -14.36
C ALA A 278 -14.99 -10.43 -15.85
N GLU A 279 -15.49 -11.28 -16.75
CA GLU A 279 -15.41 -11.01 -18.18
C GLU A 279 -16.10 -9.68 -18.49
N SER A 280 -15.47 -8.82 -19.31
CA SER A 280 -16.12 -7.61 -19.80
C SER A 280 -17.36 -8.02 -20.60
N ILE A 281 -18.54 -7.55 -20.21
CA ILE A 281 -19.73 -7.64 -21.06
C ILE A 281 -19.33 -7.01 -22.41
N PRO A 282 -19.40 -7.74 -23.54
CA PRO A 282 -19.15 -7.15 -24.84
C PRO A 282 -20.07 -5.94 -24.99
N SER A 283 -19.51 -4.78 -25.32
CA SER A 283 -20.29 -3.61 -25.70
C SER A 283 -21.36 -4.07 -26.69
N LEU A 284 -22.64 -3.81 -26.38
CA LEU A 284 -23.74 -4.09 -27.29
C LEU A 284 -23.35 -3.59 -28.69
N PRO A 285 -23.52 -4.40 -29.75
CA PRO A 285 -23.20 -3.95 -31.09
C PRO A 285 -23.95 -2.65 -31.36
N GLU A 286 -23.25 -1.66 -31.92
CA GLU A 286 -23.85 -0.38 -32.29
C GLU A 286 -25.14 -0.63 -33.08
N PRO A 287 -26.21 0.16 -32.82
CA PRO A 287 -27.45 0.01 -33.56
C PRO A 287 -27.14 0.13 -35.05
N ILE A 288 -27.49 -0.91 -35.80
CA ILE A 288 -27.36 -0.97 -37.26
C ILE A 288 -27.96 0.32 -37.82
N GLN A 289 -27.12 1.17 -38.41
CA GLN A 289 -27.60 2.33 -39.16
C GLN A 289 -28.50 1.81 -40.27
N THR A 290 -29.80 2.04 -40.13
CA THR A 290 -30.78 1.76 -41.17
C THR A 290 -30.45 2.64 -42.36
N VAL A 291 -29.84 2.04 -43.39
CA VAL A 291 -29.73 2.64 -44.71
C VAL A 291 -31.16 2.92 -45.22
N PRO A 292 -31.48 4.15 -45.66
CA PRO A 292 -32.78 4.41 -46.26
C PRO A 292 -32.86 3.68 -47.60
N ASN A 293 -33.86 2.81 -47.74
CA ASN A 293 -34.27 2.27 -49.04
C ASN A 293 -34.78 3.44 -49.90
N TYR A 294 -34.01 3.82 -50.91
CA TYR A 294 -34.56 4.52 -52.07
C TYR A 294 -35.07 3.47 -53.05
N THR A 295 -36.37 3.28 -53.08
CA THR A 295 -37.08 2.67 -54.20
C THR A 295 -37.61 3.78 -55.11
N SER A 296 -37.24 3.64 -56.40
CA SER A 296 -37.86 4.21 -57.61
C SER A 296 -37.63 5.69 -57.92
#